data_AF-A0A3R9MG98-F1
#
_entry.id   AF-A0A3R9MG98-F1
#
_cell.length_a   1.000
_cell.length_b   1.000
_cell.length_c   1.000
_cell.angle_alpha   90.00
_cell.angle_beta   90.00
_cell.angle_gamma   90.00
#
_symmetry.space_group_name_H-M   'P 1'
#
loop_
_entity.id
_entity.type
_entity.pdbx_description
1 polymer ?
#
loop_
_entity_poly.entity_id
_entity_poly.type
_entity_poly.pdbx_seq_one_letter_code
_entity_poly.pdbx_strand_id
1 'polypeptide(L)'
;MKNLLAIIVIIFTLLVSCKKNKKEIKNIEESQKVKESFISLTFPDTVEINEDVKGYVEYYSAFDTITKKLYEGEDTLRIITMYIKQNEIFIPNNTKGLLNSKVKDSFYPRKEDVKERNPIIHFSKKFGSEGKHYLEVLLRDEVLIDTADTKSLRLLEKHLFISKPIYVKNK
;
A
#
# COMPACT_ATOMS: atom_id res chain seq x y z
N MET A 1 -45.97 -43.86 -19.53
CA MET A 1 -45.05 -43.08 -20.41
C MET A 1 -45.41 -41.60 -20.53
N LYS A 2 -46.70 -41.20 -20.63
CA LYS A 2 -47.09 -39.77 -20.76
C LYS A 2 -46.68 -38.87 -19.59
N ASN A 3 -46.62 -39.40 -18.36
CA ASN A 3 -46.24 -38.61 -17.17
C ASN A 3 -44.72 -38.42 -16.99
N LEU A 4 -43.89 -39.24 -17.65
CA LEU A 4 -42.43 -39.11 -17.56
C LEU A 4 -41.91 -37.94 -18.44
N LEU A 5 -42.53 -37.77 -19.61
CA LEU A 5 -42.26 -36.66 -20.53
C LEU A 5 -42.57 -35.30 -19.91
N ALA A 6 -43.64 -35.20 -19.11
CA ALA A 6 -44.00 -33.96 -18.41
C ALA A 6 -42.93 -33.53 -17.39
N ILE A 7 -42.32 -34.48 -16.68
CA ILE A 7 -41.29 -34.21 -15.67
C ILE A 7 -39.98 -33.74 -16.34
N ILE A 8 -39.62 -34.32 -17.49
CA ILE A 8 -38.40 -33.94 -18.22
C ILE A 8 -38.51 -32.51 -18.80
N VAL A 9 -39.70 -32.11 -19.27
CA VAL A 9 -39.92 -30.74 -19.78
C VAL A 9 -39.83 -29.69 -18.67
N ILE A 10 -40.30 -30.00 -17.45
CA ILE A 10 -40.23 -29.10 -16.30
C ILE A 10 -38.78 -28.88 -15.82
N ILE A 11 -37.94 -29.92 -15.88
CA ILE A 11 -36.52 -29.81 -15.51
C ILE A 11 -35.75 -28.96 -16.54
N PHE A 12 -36.08 -29.07 -17.83
CA PHE A 12 -35.42 -28.28 -18.87
C PHE A 12 -35.79 -26.79 -18.82
N THR A 13 -37.00 -26.42 -18.44
CA THR A 13 -37.40 -25.00 -18.34
C THR A 13 -36.80 -24.29 -17.13
N LEU A 14 -36.46 -25.02 -16.05
CA LEU A 14 -35.74 -24.48 -14.90
C LEU A 14 -34.27 -24.18 -15.20
N LEU A 15 -33.65 -24.87 -16.17
CA LEU A 15 -32.23 -24.67 -16.53
C LEU A 15 -31.98 -23.48 -17.47
N VAL A 16 -33.03 -22.91 -18.11
CA VAL A 16 -32.88 -21.84 -19.11
C VAL A 16 -33.14 -20.43 -18.54
N SER A 17 -33.58 -20.31 -17.29
CA SER A 17 -33.79 -18.99 -16.65
C SER A 17 -32.54 -18.43 -15.96
N CYS A 18 -31.39 -18.46 -16.64
CA CYS A 18 -30.28 -17.56 -16.33
C CYS A 18 -30.48 -16.26 -17.14
N LYS A 19 -31.37 -15.40 -16.65
CA LYS A 19 -31.47 -14.02 -17.11
C LYS A 19 -30.12 -13.35 -16.83
N LYS A 20 -29.31 -13.15 -17.87
CA LYS A 20 -28.14 -12.27 -17.81
C LYS A 20 -28.64 -10.85 -17.50
N ASN A 21 -28.63 -10.50 -16.22
CA ASN A 21 -28.67 -9.12 -15.78
C ASN A 21 -27.37 -8.45 -16.25
N LYS A 22 -27.31 -8.05 -17.51
CA LYS A 22 -26.45 -6.94 -17.92
C LYS A 22 -27.02 -5.70 -17.26
N LYS A 23 -26.59 -5.44 -16.01
CA LYS A 23 -26.52 -4.08 -15.53
C LYS A 23 -25.50 -3.41 -16.46
N GLU A 24 -26.02 -2.69 -17.46
CA GLU A 24 -25.33 -1.53 -17.99
C GLU A 24 -25.05 -0.62 -16.79
N ILE A 25 -23.88 -0.80 -16.21
CA ILE A 25 -23.25 0.24 -15.40
C ILE A 25 -23.00 1.32 -16.44
N LYS A 26 -23.94 2.26 -16.53
CA LYS A 26 -23.71 3.56 -17.15
C LYS A 26 -22.33 3.98 -16.67
N ASN A 27 -21.46 4.25 -17.64
CA ASN A 27 -20.24 5.01 -17.44
C ASN A 27 -20.63 6.27 -16.68
N ILE A 28 -20.58 6.20 -15.35
CA ILE A 28 -20.39 7.36 -14.52
C ILE A 28 -19.03 7.81 -14.99
N GLU A 29 -19.02 8.91 -15.75
CA GLU A 29 -17.85 9.74 -15.93
C GLU A 29 -17.08 9.68 -14.63
N GLU A 30 -15.91 9.00 -14.65
CA GLU A 30 -15.01 9.02 -13.51
C GLU A 30 -14.57 10.48 -13.39
N SER A 31 -15.37 11.25 -12.66
CA SER A 31 -14.89 12.39 -11.92
C SER A 31 -13.62 11.90 -11.26
N GLN A 32 -12.50 12.52 -11.62
CA GLN A 32 -11.15 12.18 -11.20
C GLN A 32 -11.20 11.65 -9.76
N LYS A 33 -11.19 10.32 -9.59
CA LYS A 33 -11.13 9.73 -8.26
C LYS A 33 -9.88 10.32 -7.65
N VAL A 34 -10.07 11.06 -6.56
CA VAL A 34 -8.97 11.44 -5.66
C VAL A 34 -8.19 10.15 -5.46
N LYS A 35 -6.96 10.07 -5.98
CA LYS A 35 -6.13 8.89 -5.79
C LYS A 35 -6.02 8.69 -4.28
N GLU A 36 -6.58 7.61 -3.77
CA GLU A 36 -6.45 7.27 -2.36
C GLU A 36 -4.97 6.98 -2.09
N SER A 37 -4.45 7.41 -0.93
CA SER A 37 -3.08 7.12 -0.55
C SER A 37 -2.85 5.61 -0.52
N PHE A 38 -1.74 5.14 -1.07
CA PHE A 38 -1.40 3.72 -1.08
C PHE A 38 0.07 3.47 -0.75
N ILE A 39 0.34 2.25 -0.30
CA ILE A 39 1.67 1.67 -0.18
C ILE A 39 1.63 0.27 -0.77
N SER A 40 2.64 -0.10 -1.55
CA SER A 40 2.80 -1.42 -2.13
C SER A 40 4.21 -1.93 -1.86
N LEU A 41 4.33 -3.21 -1.53
CA LEU A 41 5.58 -3.87 -1.18
C LEU A 41 5.87 -5.01 -2.16
N THR A 42 6.94 -4.86 -2.93
CA THR A 42 7.48 -5.93 -3.78
C THR A 42 8.67 -6.57 -3.09
N PHE A 43 8.45 -7.78 -2.61
CA PHE A 43 9.45 -8.64 -1.96
C PHE A 43 9.06 -10.11 -2.22
N PRO A 44 9.98 -11.07 -2.40
CA PRO A 44 9.61 -12.47 -2.62
C PRO A 44 8.81 -13.07 -1.46
N ASP A 45 7.80 -13.90 -1.78
CA ASP A 45 6.98 -14.56 -0.75
C ASP A 45 7.74 -15.69 -0.05
N THR A 46 8.83 -16.18 -0.65
CA THR A 46 9.71 -17.20 -0.10
C THR A 46 11.16 -16.82 -0.30
N VAL A 47 11.98 -16.99 0.73
CA VAL A 47 13.41 -16.66 0.74
C VAL A 47 14.22 -17.72 1.47
N GLU A 48 15.52 -17.73 1.24
CA GLU A 48 16.44 -18.63 1.94
C GLU A 48 16.99 -17.96 3.21
N ILE A 49 17.20 -18.78 4.24
CA ILE A 49 17.75 -18.31 5.52
C ILE A 49 19.13 -17.68 5.31
N ASN A 50 19.37 -16.57 6.00
CA ASN A 50 20.62 -15.81 5.97
C ASN A 50 21.03 -15.22 4.61
N GLU A 51 20.17 -15.27 3.59
CA GLU A 51 20.39 -14.58 2.33
C GLU A 51 19.93 -13.12 2.40
N ASP A 52 20.69 -12.23 1.74
CA ASP A 52 20.29 -10.82 1.60
C ASP A 52 19.41 -10.67 0.36
N VAL A 53 18.11 -10.48 0.58
CA VAL A 53 17.11 -10.41 -0.48
C VAL A 53 16.69 -8.96 -0.68
N LYS A 54 16.66 -8.51 -1.93
CA LYS A 54 16.28 -7.15 -2.30
C LYS A 54 14.77 -7.06 -2.50
N GLY A 55 14.21 -5.93 -2.12
CA GLY A 55 12.85 -5.55 -2.45
C GLY A 55 12.73 -4.04 -2.63
N TYR A 56 11.50 -3.62 -2.90
CA TYR A 56 11.20 -2.21 -3.04
C TYR A 56 9.77 -1.89 -2.60
N VAL A 57 9.56 -0.61 -2.27
CA VAL A 57 8.29 -0.05 -1.87
C VAL A 57 7.90 1.04 -2.86
N GLU A 58 6.65 0.96 -3.32
CA GLU A 58 5.99 2.01 -4.08
C GLU A 58 4.95 2.67 -3.19
N TYR A 59 4.74 3.97 -3.33
CA TYR A 59 3.75 4.68 -2.54
C TYR A 59 3.16 5.86 -3.28
N TYR A 60 1.97 6.25 -2.82
CA TYR A 60 1.31 7.48 -3.20
C TYR A 60 0.69 8.09 -1.95
N SER A 61 0.92 9.38 -1.75
CA SER A 61 0.37 10.11 -0.62
C SER A 61 -0.69 11.09 -1.09
N ALA A 62 -1.68 11.35 -0.23
CA ALA A 62 -2.61 12.45 -0.46
C ALA A 62 -1.91 13.81 -0.46
N PHE A 63 -0.73 13.94 0.16
CA PHE A 63 0.07 15.17 0.08
C PHE A 63 0.64 15.41 -1.33
N ASP A 64 0.59 14.42 -2.22
CA ASP A 64 0.96 14.56 -3.63
C ASP A 64 -0.03 15.41 -4.43
N THR A 65 -1.28 15.55 -3.95
CA THR A 65 -2.31 16.41 -4.57
C THR A 65 -2.38 17.80 -3.97
N ILE A 66 -1.76 18.01 -2.80
CA ILE A 66 -1.73 19.30 -2.13
C ILE A 66 -0.74 20.22 -2.87
N THR A 67 -1.04 21.52 -2.86
CA THR A 67 -0.38 22.59 -3.62
C THR A 67 1.11 22.40 -3.93
N LYS A 68 1.55 22.86 -5.11
CA LYS A 68 2.96 22.88 -5.56
C LYS A 68 3.94 23.43 -4.52
N LYS A 69 3.46 24.26 -3.57
CA LYS A 69 4.27 24.81 -2.48
C LYS A 69 4.97 23.73 -1.65
N LEU A 70 4.38 22.55 -1.45
CA LEU A 70 4.97 21.49 -0.62
C LEU A 70 6.34 20.97 -1.09
N TYR A 71 6.74 21.28 -2.32
CA TYR A 71 7.99 20.79 -2.92
C TYR A 71 9.00 21.90 -3.22
N GLU A 72 8.58 23.16 -3.16
CA GLU A 72 9.32 24.30 -3.73
C GLU A 72 9.16 25.61 -2.94
N GLY A 73 8.37 25.64 -1.86
CA GLY A 73 8.16 26.84 -1.04
C GLY A 73 9.15 26.95 0.12
N GLU A 74 9.65 28.15 0.39
CA GLU A 74 10.53 28.44 1.54
C GLU A 74 9.86 28.10 2.89
N ASP A 75 8.53 28.19 2.94
CA ASP A 75 7.72 28.00 4.16
C ASP A 75 7.29 26.55 4.39
N THR A 76 7.75 25.58 3.59
CA THR A 76 7.25 24.21 3.64
C THR A 76 8.35 23.16 3.45
N LEU A 77 8.38 22.18 4.35
CA LEU A 77 9.32 21.05 4.30
C LEU A 77 8.56 19.73 4.35
N ARG A 78 8.76 18.87 3.35
CA ARG A 78 8.18 17.52 3.32
C ARG A 78 9.27 16.45 3.47
N ILE A 79 9.04 15.49 4.36
CA ILE A 79 9.96 14.38 4.64
C ILE A 79 9.19 13.07 4.61
N ILE A 80 9.70 12.09 3.87
CA ILE A 80 9.25 10.70 3.95
C ILE A 80 10.28 9.92 4.74
N THR A 81 9.83 9.19 5.77
CA THR A 81 10.65 8.31 6.58
C THR A 81 10.13 6.87 6.51
N MET A 82 11.00 5.93 6.17
CA MET A 82 10.68 4.51 6.08
C MET A 82 11.22 3.74 7.29
N TYR A 83 10.35 2.92 7.86
CA TYR A 83 10.66 1.94 8.90
C TYR A 83 10.42 0.54 8.35
N ILE A 84 11.28 -0.40 8.72
CA ILE A 84 11.14 -1.80 8.33
C ILE A 84 11.43 -2.71 9.52
N LYS A 85 10.53 -3.67 9.75
CA LYS A 85 10.66 -4.65 10.83
C LYS A 85 10.27 -6.04 10.32
N GLN A 86 10.88 -7.05 10.93
CA GLN A 86 10.46 -8.43 10.77
C GLN A 86 9.89 -8.92 12.10
N ASN A 87 8.81 -9.69 12.05
CA ASN A 87 8.24 -10.34 13.23
C ASN A 87 7.88 -11.78 12.88
N GLU A 88 8.03 -12.71 13.83
CA GLU A 88 7.61 -14.11 13.67
C GLU A 88 6.08 -14.26 13.77
N ILE A 89 5.43 -13.30 14.43
CA ILE A 89 3.97 -13.23 14.59
C ILE A 89 3.38 -12.04 13.83
N PHE A 90 2.15 -12.19 13.37
CA PHE A 90 1.42 -11.08 12.75
C PHE A 90 1.00 -10.08 13.81
N ILE A 91 1.32 -8.80 13.61
CA ILE A 91 0.90 -7.71 14.48
C ILE A 91 -0.01 -6.77 13.67
N PRO A 92 -1.32 -6.73 13.95
CA PRO A 92 -2.23 -5.83 13.25
C PRO A 92 -1.82 -4.37 13.47
N ASN A 93 -1.57 -3.64 12.37
CA ASN A 93 -1.21 -2.21 12.39
C ASN A 93 -0.11 -1.87 13.41
N ASN A 94 1.07 -2.47 13.27
CA ASN A 94 2.21 -2.29 14.18
C ASN A 94 2.91 -0.92 14.09
N THR A 95 2.17 0.15 13.83
CA THR A 95 2.70 1.50 13.62
C THR A 95 3.58 1.95 14.80
N LYS A 96 3.13 1.79 16.04
CA LYS A 96 3.91 2.16 17.23
C LYS A 96 5.21 1.35 17.36
N GLY A 97 5.16 0.04 17.07
CA GLY A 97 6.34 -0.82 17.11
C GLY A 97 7.36 -0.50 16.03
N LEU A 98 6.90 -0.03 14.87
CA LEU A 98 7.74 0.45 13.76
C LEU A 98 8.35 1.82 14.05
N LEU A 99 7.59 2.77 14.62
CA LEU A 99 8.12 4.09 14.99
C LEU A 99 9.20 4.02 16.07
N ASN A 100 9.16 3.00 16.94
CA ASN A 100 10.20 2.73 17.93
C ASN A 100 11.39 1.92 17.36
N SER A 101 11.33 1.50 16.09
CA SER A 101 12.41 0.77 15.43
C SER A 101 13.40 1.73 14.77
N LYS A 102 14.54 1.19 14.33
CA LYS A 102 15.53 1.98 13.59
C LYS A 102 14.96 2.42 12.24
N VAL A 103 15.03 3.72 11.96
CA VAL A 103 14.76 4.28 10.64
C VAL A 103 15.61 3.57 9.61
N LYS A 104 14.97 3.09 8.54
CA LYS A 104 15.67 2.46 7.42
C LYS A 104 16.20 3.50 6.45
N ASP A 105 15.36 4.48 6.11
CA ASP A 105 15.71 5.56 5.19
C ASP A 105 14.82 6.79 5.41
N SER A 106 15.30 7.97 5.02
CA SER A 106 14.53 9.22 5.01
C SER A 106 14.95 10.08 3.81
N PHE A 107 13.96 10.66 3.11
CA PHE A 107 14.22 11.49 1.94
C PHE A 107 13.19 12.60 1.78
N TYR A 108 13.56 13.61 0.99
CA TYR A 108 12.73 14.75 0.64
C TYR A 108 12.20 14.52 -0.79
N PRO A 109 10.88 14.27 -0.98
CA PRO A 109 10.33 14.09 -2.31
C PRO A 109 10.40 15.42 -3.06
N ARG A 110 10.85 15.38 -4.33
CA ARG A 110 10.86 16.54 -5.22
C ARG A 110 9.60 16.54 -6.08
N LYS A 111 9.31 17.69 -6.67
CA LYS A 111 8.14 17.86 -7.54
C LYS A 111 8.20 16.97 -8.76
N GLU A 112 9.38 16.76 -9.32
CA GLU A 112 9.62 15.87 -10.45
C GLU A 112 9.26 14.44 -10.08
N ASP A 113 9.62 14.02 -8.86
CA ASP A 113 9.35 12.67 -8.38
C ASP A 113 7.82 12.42 -8.34
N VAL A 114 7.02 13.37 -7.90
CA VAL A 114 5.54 13.24 -7.88
C VAL A 114 4.94 13.10 -9.28
N LYS A 115 5.44 13.86 -10.26
CA LYS A 115 4.96 13.77 -11.65
C LYS A 115 5.26 12.40 -12.26
N GLU A 116 6.37 11.79 -11.86
CA GLU A 116 6.86 10.50 -12.36
C GLU A 116 6.43 9.29 -11.51
N ARG A 117 5.49 9.47 -10.55
CA ARG A 117 4.88 8.45 -9.65
C ARG A 117 5.61 8.15 -8.34
N ASN A 118 6.24 9.16 -7.75
CA ASN A 118 7.09 9.10 -6.54
C ASN A 118 8.31 8.18 -6.69
N PRO A 119 9.36 8.38 -5.86
CA PRO A 119 10.51 7.51 -5.88
C PRO A 119 10.15 6.11 -5.39
N ILE A 120 10.71 5.10 -6.05
CA ILE A 120 10.72 3.72 -5.58
C ILE A 120 11.79 3.60 -4.50
N ILE A 121 11.41 3.11 -3.32
CA ILE A 121 12.34 2.99 -2.18
C ILE A 121 12.89 1.55 -2.15
N HIS A 122 14.18 1.40 -2.47
CA HIS A 122 14.84 0.10 -2.47
C HIS A 122 15.39 -0.26 -1.09
N PHE A 123 15.34 -1.54 -0.75
CA PHE A 123 15.94 -2.06 0.48
C PHE A 123 16.43 -3.50 0.29
N SER A 124 17.22 -3.97 1.24
CA SER A 124 17.56 -5.38 1.39
C SER A 124 17.22 -5.87 2.79
N LYS A 125 16.88 -7.15 2.89
CA LYS A 125 16.50 -7.79 4.14
C LYS A 125 16.98 -9.24 4.19
N LYS A 126 17.45 -9.63 5.37
CA LYS A 126 17.91 -10.97 5.72
C LYS A 126 17.07 -11.53 6.86
N PHE A 127 16.73 -12.81 6.77
CA PHE A 127 15.99 -13.55 7.80
C PHE A 127 16.92 -14.55 8.49
N GLY A 128 16.92 -14.54 9.84
CA GLY A 128 17.86 -15.31 10.65
C GLY A 128 17.33 -16.67 11.13
N SER A 129 16.06 -16.98 10.90
CA SER A 129 15.40 -18.21 11.33
C SER A 129 14.41 -18.70 10.27
N GLU A 130 14.25 -20.03 10.18
CA GLU A 130 13.25 -20.67 9.31
C GLU A 130 11.83 -20.40 9.78
N GLY A 131 10.86 -20.59 8.89
CA GLY A 131 9.44 -20.52 9.19
C GLY A 131 8.75 -19.29 8.60
N LYS A 132 7.56 -18.98 9.12
CA LYS A 132 6.75 -17.85 8.64
C LYS A 132 7.13 -16.59 9.40
N HIS A 133 7.51 -15.56 8.65
CA HIS A 133 7.79 -14.22 9.15
C HIS A 133 6.81 -13.22 8.54
N TYR A 134 6.76 -12.03 9.12
CA TYR A 134 6.00 -10.89 8.62
C TYR A 134 6.96 -9.73 8.42
N LEU A 135 7.14 -9.34 7.16
CA LEU A 135 7.87 -8.15 6.78
C LEU A 135 6.92 -6.97 6.83
N GLU A 136 7.14 -6.11 7.81
CA GLU A 136 6.34 -4.92 8.04
C GLU A 136 7.09 -3.67 7.58
N VAL A 137 6.38 -2.82 6.86
CA VAL A 137 6.88 -1.52 6.40
C VAL A 137 5.90 -0.44 6.84
N LEU A 138 6.44 0.65 7.37
CA LEU A 138 5.72 1.89 7.64
C LEU A 138 6.41 3.03 6.90
N LEU A 139 5.66 3.75 6.09
CA LEU A 139 6.05 5.07 5.63
C LEU A 139 5.36 6.13 6.48
N ARG A 140 6.16 7.03 7.02
CA ARG A 140 5.71 8.26 7.70
C ARG A 140 5.99 9.43 6.78
N ASP A 141 4.94 10.08 6.33
CA ASP A 141 4.97 11.26 5.48
C ASP A 141 4.63 12.49 6.31
N GLU A 142 5.61 13.35 6.51
CA GLU A 142 5.55 14.53 7.36
C GLU A 142 5.66 15.79 6.49
N VAL A 143 4.75 16.74 6.70
CA VAL A 143 4.79 18.06 6.08
C VAL A 143 4.78 19.10 7.19
N LEU A 144 5.88 19.85 7.30
CA LEU A 144 5.99 21.03 8.14
C LEU A 144 5.65 22.26 7.31
N ILE A 145 4.82 23.14 7.87
CA ILE A 145 4.40 24.39 7.26
C ILE A 145 4.69 25.51 8.26
N ASP A 146 5.53 26.46 7.87
CA ASP A 146 5.70 27.72 8.57
C ASP A 146 4.52 28.64 8.24
N THR A 147 3.90 29.20 9.28
CA THR A 147 2.76 30.10 9.12
C THR A 147 3.19 31.51 9.50
N ALA A 148 3.46 32.32 8.47
CA ALA A 148 3.92 33.70 8.60
C ALA A 148 3.06 34.55 9.55
N ASP A 149 1.75 34.28 9.59
CA ASP A 149 0.78 35.05 10.38
C ASP A 149 0.84 34.77 11.88
N THR A 150 1.39 33.63 12.33
CA THR A 150 1.34 33.23 13.75
C THR A 150 2.69 32.84 14.36
N LYS A 151 3.78 32.82 13.58
CA LYS A 151 5.08 32.27 14.01
C LYS A 151 4.96 30.86 14.60
N SER A 152 4.00 30.08 14.11
CA SER A 152 3.76 28.70 14.57
C SER A 152 4.05 27.71 13.45
N LEU A 153 4.62 26.57 13.82
CA LEU A 153 4.87 25.46 12.90
C LEU A 153 3.67 24.51 12.95
N ARG A 154 3.07 24.26 11.79
CA ARG A 154 2.03 23.24 11.63
C ARG A 154 2.65 21.96 11.07
N LEU A 155 2.47 20.84 11.77
CA LEU A 155 2.83 19.51 11.28
C LEU A 155 1.58 18.79 10.76
N LEU A 156 1.65 18.30 9.53
CA LEU A 156 0.72 17.32 8.98
C LEU A 156 1.47 15.98 8.86
N GLU A 157 0.82 14.90 9.28
CA GLU A 157 1.43 13.57 9.28
C GLU A 157 0.47 12.55 8.67
N LYS A 158 1.01 11.63 7.86
CA LYS A 158 0.30 10.47 7.35
C LYS A 158 1.15 9.21 7.52
N HIS A 159 0.51 8.15 8.01
CA HIS A 159 1.09 6.82 8.12
C HIS A 159 0.50 5.88 7.06
N LEU A 160 1.38 5.20 6.33
CA LEU A 160 1.03 4.15 5.38
C LEU A 160 1.72 2.86 5.83
N PHE A 161 0.94 1.86 6.18
CA PHE A 161 1.41 0.60 6.76
C PHE A 161 1.09 -0.57 5.84
N ILE A 162 2.05 -1.50 5.69
CA ILE A 162 1.85 -2.79 5.05
C ILE A 162 2.59 -3.88 5.82
N SER A 163 1.98 -5.05 5.90
CA SER A 163 2.57 -6.26 6.47
C SER A 163 2.42 -7.39 5.47
N LYS A 164 3.53 -8.02 5.10
CA LYS A 164 3.56 -9.11 4.12
C LYS A 164 4.14 -10.39 4.75
N PRO A 165 3.44 -11.54 4.66
CA PRO A 165 3.99 -12.80 5.14
C PRO A 165 5.12 -13.28 4.21
N ILE A 166 6.25 -13.67 4.78
CA ILE A 166 7.42 -14.21 4.09
C ILE A 166 7.71 -15.61 4.64
N TYR A 167 7.85 -16.61 3.78
CA TYR A 167 8.26 -17.95 4.17
C TYR A 167 9.77 -18.11 4.02
N VAL A 168 10.44 -18.49 5.12
CA VAL A 168 11.89 -18.67 5.15
C VAL A 168 12.21 -20.15 5.22
N LYS A 169 13.00 -20.64 4.27
CA LYS A 169 13.42 -22.04 4.19
C LYS A 169 14.94 -22.17 4.31
N ASN A 170 15.40 -23.35 4.71
CA ASN A 170 16.80 -23.72 4.53
C ASN A 170 17.11 -23.99 3.06
N LYS A 171 18.41 -24.00 2.73
CA LYS A 171 18.93 -24.43 1.43
C LYS A 171 18.77 -25.93 1.22
#